data_AF-A0A2J8L2Y8-F1
#
_entry.id   AF-A0A2J8L2Y8-F1
#
_cell.length_a   1.000
_cell.length_b   1.000
_cell.length_c   1.000
_cell.angle_alpha   90.00
_cell.angle_beta   90.00
_cell.angle_gamma   90.00
#
_symmetry.space_group_name_H-M   'P 1'
#
loop_
_entity.id
_entity.type
_entity.pdbx_description
1 polymer ?
#
loop_
_entity_poly.entity_id
_entity_poly.type
_entity_poly.pdbx_seq_one_letter_code
_entity_poly.pdbx_strand_id
1 'polypeptide(L)' 'FDKQVDVSYIAKHYNMSKSKVDNQFYSVEVGDSTFTVLKRYQNLKPIGSGAQGIVWTSEYGWEV' A
#
# COMPACT_ATOMS: atom_id res chain seq x y z
N PHE A 1 -8.63 -5.60 -15.70
CA PHE A 1 -9.29 -4.29 -15.45
C PHE A 1 -8.40 -3.52 -14.47
N ASP A 2 -7.33 -2.92 -14.95
CA ASP A 2 -6.43 -2.10 -14.13
C ASP A 2 -7.10 -0.77 -13.81
N LYS A 3 -7.92 -0.74 -12.76
CA LYS A 3 -8.39 0.52 -12.19
C LYS A 3 -7.20 1.16 -11.49
N GLN A 4 -6.51 2.06 -12.18
CA GLN A 4 -5.50 2.91 -11.57
C GLN A 4 -6.16 3.66 -10.40
N VAL A 5 -5.69 3.40 -9.17
CA VAL A 5 -6.22 4.06 -7.97
C VAL A 5 -5.74 5.51 -7.98
N ASP A 6 -6.68 6.47 -7.97
CA ASP A 6 -6.33 7.90 -7.90
C ASP A 6 -5.84 8.26 -6.49
N VAL A 7 -4.52 8.42 -6.37
CA VAL A 7 -3.83 8.84 -5.14
C VAL A 7 -3.63 10.35 -5.03
N SER A 8 -4.21 11.16 -5.93
CA SER A 8 -4.06 12.62 -5.94
C SER A 8 -4.60 13.30 -4.67
N TYR A 9 -5.59 12.69 -4.00
CA TYR A 9 -6.09 13.17 -2.71
C TYR A 9 -5.00 13.14 -1.63
N ILE A 10 -4.16 12.10 -1.62
CA ILE A 10 -3.03 11.96 -0.69
C ILE A 10 -2.03 13.10 -0.94
N ALA A 11 -1.72 13.38 -2.21
CA ALA A 11 -0.81 14.46 -2.59
C ALA A 11 -1.28 15.81 -2.03
N LYS A 12 -2.57 16.12 -2.20
CA LYS A 12 -3.19 17.37 -1.69
C LYS A 12 -3.18 17.44 -0.17
N HIS A 13 -3.56 16.36 0.51
CA HIS A 13 -3.71 16.36 1.96
C HIS A 13 -2.37 16.52 2.70
N TYR A 14 -1.30 15.91 2.16
CA TYR A 14 0.03 15.93 2.77
C TYR A 14 0.99 16.95 2.15
N ASN A 15 0.51 17.86 1.32
CA ASN A 15 1.32 18.84 0.58
C ASN A 15 2.52 18.19 -0.16
N MET A 16 2.27 17.07 -0.83
CA MET A 16 3.26 16.35 -1.65
C MET A 16 3.06 16.65 -3.13
N SER A 17 4.15 16.69 -3.90
CA SER A 17 4.04 16.79 -5.36
C SER A 17 3.52 15.47 -5.96
N LYS A 18 2.77 15.56 -7.06
CA LYS A 18 2.24 14.38 -7.77
C LYS A 18 3.35 13.39 -8.14
N SER A 19 4.50 13.89 -8.60
CA SER A 19 5.69 13.09 -8.93
C SER A 19 6.26 12.30 -7.73
N LYS A 20 6.21 12.87 -6.52
CA LYS A 20 6.66 12.18 -5.31
C LYS A 20 5.68 11.07 -4.94
N VAL A 21 4.39 11.32 -5.07
CA VAL A 21 3.35 10.33 -4.78
C VAL A 21 3.43 9.16 -5.76
N ASP A 22 3.46 9.41 -7.05
CA ASP A 22 3.50 8.34 -8.06
C ASP A 22 4.75 7.44 -7.91
N ASN A 23 5.85 7.96 -7.35
CA ASN A 23 7.06 7.19 -7.11
C ASN A 23 7.15 6.52 -5.73
N GLN A 24 6.26 6.83 -4.78
CA GLN A 24 6.33 6.31 -3.40
C GLN A 24 5.43 5.12 -3.14
N PHE A 25 4.43 4.88 -3.99
CA PHE A 25 3.45 3.82 -3.79
C PHE A 25 3.56 2.72 -4.85
N TYR A 26 3.01 1.56 -4.53
CA TYR A 26 2.80 0.44 -5.45
C TYR A 26 1.49 -0.27 -5.12
N SER A 27 0.94 -0.99 -6.10
CA SER A 27 -0.29 -1.74 -5.95
C SER A 27 0.01 -3.21 -5.62
N VAL A 28 -0.76 -3.78 -4.70
CA VAL A 28 -0.70 -5.20 -4.32
C VAL A 28 -2.11 -5.77 -4.38
N GLU A 29 -2.28 -6.89 -5.07
CA GLU A 29 -3.56 -7.59 -5.16
C GLU A 29 -3.60 -8.73 -4.14
N VAL A 30 -4.67 -8.78 -3.33
CA VAL A 30 -4.95 -9.88 -2.40
C VAL A 30 -6.42 -10.26 -2.49
N GLY A 31 -6.69 -11.48 -2.97
CA GLY A 31 -8.04 -11.91 -3.29
C GLY A 31 -8.66 -10.96 -4.31
N ASP A 32 -9.84 -10.43 -3.98
CA ASP A 32 -10.58 -9.49 -4.84
C ASP A 32 -10.28 -8.01 -4.51
N SER A 33 -9.28 -7.74 -3.67
CA SER A 33 -8.94 -6.39 -3.19
C SER A 33 -7.57 -5.93 -3.71
N THR A 34 -7.51 -4.67 -4.15
CA THR A 34 -6.26 -3.99 -4.51
C THR A 34 -5.87 -3.00 -3.42
N PHE A 35 -4.65 -3.15 -2.89
CA PHE A 35 -4.07 -2.29 -1.87
C PHE A 35 -3.05 -1.36 -2.50
N THR A 36 -3.08 -0.08 -2.16
CA THR A 36 -2.02 0.87 -2.50
C THR A 36 -1.13 1.09 -1.29
N VAL A 37 0.14 0.70 -1.40
CA VAL A 37 1.07 0.62 -0.27
C VAL A 37 2.33 1.41 -0.55
N LEU A 38 2.96 1.96 0.49
CA LEU A 38 4.24 2.66 0.37
C LEU A 38 5.37 1.66 0.08
N LYS A 39 6.24 1.96 -0.90
CA LYS A 39 7.36 1.11 -1.34
C LYS A 39 8.36 0.73 -0.26
N ARG A 40 8.37 1.44 0.88
CA ARG A 40 9.19 1.09 2.05
C ARG A 40 8.72 -0.20 2.75
N TYR A 41 7.45 -0.57 2.59
CA TYR A 41 6.90 -1.81 3.10
C TYR A 41 7.06 -2.87 2.01
N GLN A 42 8.05 -3.74 2.17
CA GLN A 42 8.41 -4.80 1.21
C GLN A 42 8.22 -6.17 1.85
N ASN A 43 8.14 -7.22 1.02
CA ASN A 43 7.91 -8.60 1.48
C ASN A 43 6.70 -8.72 2.41
N LEU A 44 5.61 -8.06 2.00
CA LEU A 44 4.37 -8.05 2.76
C LEU A 44 3.69 -9.41 2.66
N LYS A 45 3.31 -9.98 3.80
CA LYS A 45 2.50 -11.20 3.88
C LYS A 45 1.19 -10.92 4.61
N PRO A 46 0.02 -11.27 4.03
CA PRO A 46 -1.25 -11.13 4.73
C PRO A 46 -1.27 -12.14 5.88
N ILE A 47 -1.61 -11.68 7.09
CA ILE A 47 -1.63 -12.52 8.31
C ILE A 47 -3.04 -12.73 8.87
N GLY A 48 -4.01 -11.95 8.40
CA GLY A 48 -5.40 -12.12 8.80
C GLY A 48 -6.33 -11.14 8.09
N SER A 49 -7.61 -11.49 8.06
CA SER A 49 -8.69 -10.68 7.49
C SER A 49 -9.85 -10.64 8.49
N GLY A 50 -10.46 -9.47 8.68
CA GLY A 50 -11.65 -9.27 9.50
C GLY A 50 -12.63 -8.27 8.88
N ALA A 51 -13.72 -7.97 9.59
CA ALA A 51 -14.79 -7.11 9.07
C ALA A 51 -14.35 -5.69 8.68
N GLN A 52 -13.26 -5.20 9.28
CA GLN A 52 -12.73 -3.85 9.04
C GLN A 52 -11.56 -3.81 8.06
N GLY A 53 -11.01 -4.96 7.65
CA GLY A 53 -9.92 -5.00 6.69
C GLY A 53 -8.98 -6.20 6.81
N ILE A 54 -7.86 -6.12 6.08
CA ILE A 54 -6.80 -7.11 6.03
C ILE A 54 -5.57 -6.58 6.79
N VAL A 55 -4.99 -7.44 7.62
CA VAL A 55 -3.75 -7.16 8.36
C VAL A 55 -2.58 -7.83 7.67
N TRP A 56 -1.47 -7.11 7.58
CA TRP A 56 -0.24 -7.55 6.94
C TRP A 56 0.93 -7.52 7.91
N THR A 57 1.93 -8.36 7.67
CA THR A 57 3.26 -8.26 8.28
C THR A 57 4.31 -7.98 7.22
N SER A 58 5.41 -7.34 7.61
CA SER A 58 6.62 -7.17 6.79
C SER A 58 7.65 -8.19 7.26
N GLU A 59 8.19 -8.99 6.35
CA GLU A 59 9.12 -10.08 6.69
C GLU A 59 10.47 -9.59 7.27
N TYR A 60 10.77 -8.28 7.24
CA TYR A 60 11.96 -7.70 7.87
C TYR A 60 11.88 -7.51 9.40
N GLY A 61 11.01 -8.24 10.08
CA GLY A 61 10.94 -8.25 11.54
C GLY A 61 11.91 -9.28 12.14
N TRP A 62 12.92 -8.77 12.87
CA TRP A 62 13.80 -9.48 13.83
C TRP A 62 15.09 -10.14 13.30
N GLU A 63 16.00 -9.33 12.74
CA GLU A 63 17.43 -9.48 13.05
C GLU A 63 17.89 -8.21 13.79
N VAL A 64 17.70 -8.18 15.10
CA VAL A 64 18.34 -7.23 16.03
C VAL A 64 19.08 -8.01 17.10
#